data_AF-A0A059DE79-F1
#
_entry.id   AF-A0A059DE79-F1
#
_cell.length_a   1.000
_cell.length_b   1.000
_cell.length_c   1.000
_cell.angle_alpha   90.00
_cell.angle_beta   90.00
_cell.angle_gamma   90.00
#
_symmetry.space_group_name_H-M   'P 1'
#
loop_
_entity.id
_entity.type
_entity.pdbx_description
1 polymer ?
#
loop_
_entity_poly.entity_id
_entity_poly.type
_entity_poly.pdbx_seq_one_letter_code
_entity_poly.pdbx_strand_id
1 'polypeptide(L)'
;MTMYPPGAHGVKDAYCLLNFGDSITTDHISPAGSIHKDSPAAKYLLERGVDRKDFNSYGSRRGNDEVMARELLPIFVSLISF
;
A
#
# COMPACT_ATOMS: atom_id res chain seq x y z
N MET A 1 -3.32 -31.25 6.14
CA MET A 1 -3.33 -29.81 6.47
C MET A 1 -4.51 -29.58 7.39
N THR A 2 -4.30 -29.04 8.59
CA THR A 2 -5.40 -28.75 9.52
C THR A 2 -6.28 -27.66 8.93
N MET A 3 -7.58 -27.93 8.81
CA MET A 3 -8.55 -27.04 8.17
C MET A 3 -8.93 -25.82 9.04
N TYR A 4 -8.41 -25.75 10.26
CA TYR A 4 -8.72 -24.69 11.21
C TYR A 4 -7.54 -23.71 11.32
N PRO A 5 -7.80 -22.40 11.18
CA PRO A 5 -6.76 -21.41 11.41
C PRO A 5 -6.31 -21.48 12.88
N PRO A 6 -5.04 -21.19 13.18
CA PRO A 6 -4.59 -21.02 14.55
C PRO A 6 -5.47 -19.97 15.25
N GLY A 7 -5.77 -20.22 16.53
CA GLY A 7 -6.55 -19.29 17.34
C GLY A 7 -5.88 -17.91 17.45
N ALA A 8 -6.67 -16.87 17.68
CA ALA A 8 -6.16 -15.52 17.80
C ALA A 8 -5.10 -15.40 18.92
N HIS A 9 -4.02 -14.67 18.64
CA HIS A 9 -2.96 -14.39 19.59
C HIS A 9 -3.11 -12.97 20.15
N GLY A 10 -2.69 -12.76 21.39
CA GLY A 10 -2.65 -11.41 21.98
C GLY A 10 -1.57 -10.54 21.32
N VAL A 11 -1.88 -9.26 21.11
CA VAL A 11 -0.93 -8.24 20.64
C VAL A 11 -0.32 -7.55 21.86
N LYS A 12 1.01 -7.55 21.99
CA LYS A 12 1.75 -6.89 23.08
C LYS A 12 2.77 -5.92 22.49
N ASP A 13 3.03 -4.81 23.20
CA ASP A 13 4.06 -3.82 22.84
C ASP A 13 3.97 -3.27 21.40
N ALA A 14 2.74 -3.17 20.88
CA ALA A 14 2.50 -2.61 19.55
C ALA A 14 2.64 -1.09 19.52
N TYR A 15 3.15 -0.58 18.40
CA TYR A 15 3.28 0.85 18.15
C TYR A 15 2.17 1.33 17.22
N CYS A 16 1.73 2.57 17.42
CA CYS A 16 0.86 3.26 16.48
C CYS A 16 1.63 3.50 15.19
N LEU A 17 1.27 2.78 14.11
CA LEU A 17 1.85 3.02 12.79
C LEU A 17 1.37 4.36 12.24
N LEU A 18 0.09 4.68 12.44
CA LEU A 18 -0.61 5.81 11.82
C LEU A 18 -1.70 6.32 12.77
N ASN A 19 -1.82 7.65 12.86
CA ASN A 19 -2.88 8.33 13.61
C ASN A 19 -3.59 9.30 12.64
N PHE A 20 -4.88 9.08 12.41
CA PHE A 20 -5.67 9.85 11.45
C PHE A 20 -6.77 10.67 12.15
N GLY A 21 -7.19 11.76 11.50
CA GLY A 21 -8.42 12.47 11.83
C GLY A 21 -9.64 11.88 11.12
N ASP A 22 -10.69 12.70 10.96
CA ASP A 22 -11.92 12.30 10.31
C ASP A 22 -11.82 12.31 8.77
N SER A 23 -12.85 11.76 8.11
CA SER A 23 -13.01 11.78 6.64
C SER A 23 -11.96 11.02 5.83
N ILE A 24 -11.29 10.04 6.45
CA ILE A 24 -10.45 9.06 5.73
C ILE A 24 -11.36 8.12 4.93
N THR A 25 -11.07 8.01 3.63
CA THR A 25 -11.78 7.11 2.70
C THR A 25 -10.89 5.95 2.29
N THR A 26 -11.47 4.93 1.66
CA THR A 26 -10.71 3.80 1.11
C THR A 26 -9.71 4.23 0.05
N ASP A 27 -9.96 5.33 -0.65
CA ASP A 27 -9.06 5.86 -1.68
C ASP A 27 -7.81 6.50 -1.07
N HIS A 28 -7.92 7.02 0.17
CA HIS A 28 -6.78 7.47 0.95
C HIS A 28 -5.94 6.30 1.50
N ILE A 29 -6.51 5.10 1.61
CA ILE A 29 -5.80 3.91 2.08
C ILE A 29 -5.23 3.12 0.89
N SER A 30 -5.98 3.03 -0.20
CA SER A 30 -5.66 2.24 -1.38
C SER A 30 -6.15 2.97 -2.63
N PRO A 31 -5.37 3.92 -3.18
CA PRO A 31 -5.76 4.60 -4.39
C PRO A 31 -5.86 3.63 -5.56
N ALA A 32 -6.79 3.91 -6.48
CA ALA A 32 -6.93 3.15 -7.72
C ALA A 32 -6.29 3.87 -8.93
N GLY A 33 -5.74 5.07 -8.74
CA GLY A 33 -5.23 5.96 -9.78
C GLY A 33 -3.92 5.53 -10.43
N SER A 34 -3.39 6.38 -11.30
CA SER A 34 -2.11 6.17 -11.98
C SER A 34 -0.94 6.13 -11.01
N ILE A 35 0.03 5.26 -11.29
CA ILE A 35 1.25 5.15 -10.48
C ILE A 35 2.13 6.38 -10.72
N HIS A 36 2.39 7.15 -9.66
CA HIS A 36 3.22 8.35 -9.77
C HIS A 36 4.69 7.97 -9.98
N LYS A 37 5.39 8.67 -10.88
CA LYS A 37 6.77 8.38 -11.28
C LYS A 37 7.78 8.35 -10.12
N ASP A 38 7.50 9.09 -9.05
CA ASP A 38 8.38 9.25 -7.89
C ASP A 38 7.95 8.36 -6.71
N SER A 39 6.94 7.49 -6.90
CA SER A 39 6.45 6.61 -5.85
C SER A 39 7.39 5.42 -5.59
N PRO A 40 7.32 4.79 -4.41
CA PRO A 40 8.04 3.55 -4.16
C PRO A 40 7.64 2.38 -5.07
N ALA A 41 6.38 2.29 -5.55
CA ALA A 41 6.06 1.28 -6.56
C ALA A 41 6.66 1.59 -7.93
N ALA A 42 6.79 2.86 -8.31
CA ALA A 42 7.48 3.22 -9.55
C ALA A 42 8.95 2.76 -9.51
N LYS A 43 9.66 2.98 -8.39
CA LYS A 43 11.02 2.46 -8.20
C LYS A 43 11.08 0.94 -8.34
N TYR A 44 10.17 0.23 -7.67
CA TYR A 44 10.07 -1.22 -7.74
C TYR A 44 9.81 -1.73 -9.18
N LEU A 45 8.93 -1.07 -9.93
CA LEU A 45 8.63 -1.43 -11.31
C LEU A 45 9.82 -1.19 -12.24
N LEU A 46 10.57 -0.09 -12.05
CA LEU A 46 11.79 0.20 -12.81
C LEU A 46 12.88 -0.85 -12.55
N GLU A 47 13.07 -1.24 -11.29
CA GLU A 47 14.04 -2.28 -10.91
C GLU A 47 13.72 -3.64 -11.56
N ARG A 48 12.45 -3.89 -11.89
CA ARG A 48 12.01 -5.08 -12.65
C ARG A 48 11.93 -4.87 -14.16
N GLY A 49 12.46 -3.77 -14.68
CA GLY A 49 12.54 -3.49 -16.12
C GLY A 49 11.22 -3.09 -16.76
N VAL A 50 10.24 -2.62 -15.98
CA VAL A 50 8.98 -2.09 -16.53
C VAL A 50 9.20 -0.64 -16.96
N ASP A 51 8.91 -0.35 -18.23
CA ASP A 51 8.98 1.02 -18.74
C ASP A 51 7.93 1.92 -18.09
N ARG A 52 8.23 3.21 -17.95
CA ARG A 52 7.32 4.20 -17.34
C ARG A 52 5.95 4.28 -18.02
N LYS A 53 5.89 4.09 -19.34
CA LYS A 53 4.64 4.04 -20.11
C LYS A 53 3.74 2.86 -19.71
N ASP A 54 4.33 1.81 -19.14
CA ASP A 54 3.67 0.54 -18.81
C ASP A 54 3.36 0.42 -17.30
N PHE A 55 3.60 1.47 -16.51
CA PHE A 55 3.26 1.46 -15.08
C PHE A 55 1.77 1.23 -14.85
N ASN A 56 0.92 1.84 -15.69
CA ASN A 56 -0.53 1.76 -15.62
C ASN A 56 -1.06 2.31 -14.28
N SER A 57 -2.18 1.80 -13.77
CA SER A 57 -2.79 2.23 -12.49
C SER A 57 -2.58 1.23 -11.38
N TYR A 58 -2.69 1.66 -10.11
CA TYR A 58 -2.73 0.74 -8.97
C TYR A 58 -3.86 -0.28 -9.08
N GLY A 59 -5.01 0.13 -9.65
CA GLY A 59 -6.10 -0.78 -9.96
C GLY A 59 -5.69 -1.94 -10.87
N SER A 60 -4.88 -1.66 -11.89
CA SER A 60 -4.37 -2.68 -12.83
C SER A 60 -3.33 -3.63 -12.21
N ARG A 61 -2.73 -3.24 -11.08
CA ARG A 61 -1.66 -3.98 -10.39
C ARG A 61 -2.15 -4.69 -9.12
N ARG A 62 -3.46 -4.77 -8.87
CA ARG A 62 -4.05 -5.43 -7.68
C ARG A 62 -3.67 -6.89 -7.49
N GLY A 63 -3.28 -7.59 -8.57
CA GLY A 63 -2.76 -8.95 -8.50
C GLY A 63 -1.30 -9.06 -8.02
N ASN A 64 -0.63 -7.94 -7.76
CA ASN A 64 0.76 -7.87 -7.32
C ASN A 64 0.80 -7.24 -5.91
N ASP A 65 0.86 -8.09 -4.90
CA ASP A 65 0.89 -7.71 -3.48
C ASP A 65 2.09 -6.80 -3.16
N GLU A 66 3.23 -7.05 -3.81
CA GLU A 66 4.44 -6.24 -3.65
C GLU A 66 4.27 -4.79 -4.12
N VAL A 67 3.51 -4.55 -5.20
CA VAL A 67 3.16 -3.20 -5.66
C VAL A 67 2.19 -2.56 -4.66
N MET A 68 1.16 -3.30 -4.23
CA MET A 68 0.11 -2.76 -3.36
C MET A 68 0.63 -2.41 -1.96
N ALA A 69 1.50 -3.23 -1.37
CA ALA A 69 2.09 -2.97 -0.05
C ALA A 69 3.01 -1.74 -0.05
N ARG A 70 3.76 -1.54 -1.14
CA ARG A 70 4.67 -0.39 -1.30
C ARG A 70 3.94 0.93 -1.50
N GLU A 71 2.65 0.89 -1.81
CA GLU A 71 1.80 2.07 -2.02
C GLU A 71 1.01 2.45 -0.80
N LEU A 72 0.66 1.47 0.02
CA LEU A 72 -0.01 1.68 1.29
C LEU A 72 0.86 2.54 2.24
N LEU A 73 2.14 2.22 2.39
CA LEU A 73 3.03 2.87 3.38
C LEU A 73 3.29 4.39 3.17
N PRO A 74 3.58 4.89 1.95
CA PRO A 74 4.00 6.28 1.72
C PRO A 74 2.85 7.27 1.68
N ILE A 75 1.66 6.82 1.24
CA ILE A 75 0.46 7.66 1.19
C ILE A 75 0.07 8.18 2.57
N PHE A 76 0.37 7.41 3.61
CA PHE A 76 0.04 7.83 4.95
C PHE A 76 0.96 8.91 5.51
N VAL A 77 2.17 9.07 4.98
CA VAL A 77 3.08 10.16 5.40
C VAL A 77 2.51 11.53 4.98
N SER A 78 1.76 11.59 3.87
CA SER A 78 1.13 12.85 3.43
C SER A 78 -0.12 13.20 4.23
N LEU A 79 -0.81 12.21 4.80
CA LEU A 79 -2.06 12.39 5.54
C LEU A 79 -1.87 12.80 7.02
N ILE A 80 -0.66 12.68 7.56
CA ILE A 80 -0.32 13.07 8.94
C ILE A 80 0.10 14.56 9.02
N SER A 81 0.25 15.26 7.89
CA SER A 81 0.76 16.64 7.84
C SER A 81 -0.30 17.75 7.89
N PHE A 82 -1.50 17.49 8.41
CA PHE A 82 -2.56 18.49 8.62
C PHE A 82 -3.05 18.51 10.06
#